data_AF-A0A959M562-F1
#
_entry.id   AF-A0A959M562-F1
#
_cell.length_a   1.000
_cell.length_b   1.000
_cell.length_c   1.000
_cell.angle_alpha   90.00
_cell.angle_beta   90.00
_cell.angle_gamma   90.00
#
_symmetry.space_group_name_H-M   'P 1'
#
loop_
_entity.id
_entity.type
_entity.pdbx_description
1 polymer ?
#
loop_
_entity_poly.entity_id
_entity_poly.type
_entity_poly.pdbx_seq_one_letter_code
_entity_poly.pdbx_strand_id
1 'polypeptide(L)'
;MKNKFNLILAFVCVFALQAQAQDWRPGFYMKQALDITLAKASIFEMASDYGYTDGICFMGVYLDEGEDVGWGARLEGGREYVFIGGGDDDVTDIDIKILDDYGNVLEEDVLDDNNPVVKFMPKKSGTYNVRLKLYSCDAAGSFCAMTIMQEHANSVPVSSLDNAVETVIGYGEYVNEQYPVKFHDIENQWCLFGAIIASGDYETITNLDLGFEDHILIAAGDDNLNDADLFLMDDNDNILEKDVEKDAIPAIRYTTKGTTSYKLKIKNEDSNGKSLLITCVLTE
;
A
#
# COMPACT_ATOMS: atom_id res chain seq x y z
N MET A 1 -12.61 -36.96 -61.10
CA MET A 1 -11.29 -37.25 -60.50
C MET A 1 -11.33 -36.83 -59.05
N LYS A 2 -11.23 -37.81 -58.15
CA LYS A 2 -11.09 -37.62 -56.70
C LYS A 2 -9.63 -37.25 -56.44
N ASN A 3 -9.38 -36.21 -55.68
CA ASN A 3 -8.13 -36.03 -54.94
C ASN A 3 -8.43 -35.16 -53.71
N LYS A 4 -8.78 -35.80 -52.60
CA LYS A 4 -8.65 -35.20 -51.27
C LYS A 4 -7.32 -35.71 -50.71
N PHE A 5 -6.33 -34.83 -50.69
CA PHE A 5 -5.07 -35.03 -49.99
C PHE A 5 -5.37 -34.92 -48.49
N ASN A 6 -5.12 -36.00 -47.75
CA ASN A 6 -5.14 -35.99 -46.28
C ASN A 6 -3.87 -35.25 -45.82
N LEU A 7 -4.05 -34.08 -45.22
CA LEU A 7 -2.99 -33.35 -44.54
C LEU A 7 -2.90 -33.92 -43.11
N ILE A 8 -1.81 -34.61 -42.82
CA ILE A 8 -1.40 -35.00 -41.47
C ILE A 8 -0.99 -33.71 -40.75
N LEU A 9 -1.77 -33.30 -39.74
CA LEU A 9 -1.41 -32.21 -38.85
C LEU A 9 -0.27 -32.72 -37.94
N ALA A 10 0.96 -32.32 -38.23
CA ALA A 10 2.08 -32.52 -37.33
C ALA A 10 1.87 -31.63 -36.10
N PHE A 11 1.75 -32.26 -34.93
CA PHE A 11 1.85 -31.61 -33.63
C PHE A 11 3.23 -30.95 -33.54
N VAL A 12 3.30 -29.64 -33.75
CA VAL A 12 4.44 -28.85 -33.30
C VAL A 12 4.27 -28.71 -31.80
N CYS A 13 4.98 -29.54 -31.04
CA CYS A 13 5.28 -29.24 -29.65
C CYS A 13 6.04 -27.92 -29.64
N VAL A 14 5.32 -26.83 -29.41
CA VAL A 14 5.92 -25.60 -28.93
C VAL A 14 6.46 -25.94 -27.55
N PHE A 15 7.78 -26.13 -27.46
CA PHE A 15 8.45 -25.93 -26.20
C PHE A 15 8.15 -24.48 -25.81
N ALA A 16 7.23 -24.30 -24.87
CA ALA A 16 7.18 -23.08 -24.11
C ALA A 16 8.56 -22.95 -23.47
N LEU A 17 9.40 -22.07 -24.00
CA LEU A 17 10.37 -21.42 -23.14
C LEU A 17 9.50 -20.75 -22.08
N GLN A 18 9.48 -21.32 -20.87
CA GLN A 18 9.20 -20.52 -19.70
C GLN A 18 10.32 -19.48 -19.68
N ALA A 19 10.05 -18.31 -20.27
CA ALA A 19 10.64 -17.11 -19.75
C ALA A 19 10.22 -17.11 -18.28
N GLN A 20 11.17 -17.29 -17.36
CA GLN A 20 10.95 -16.80 -16.01
C GLN A 20 10.56 -15.34 -16.22
N ALA A 21 9.32 -14.99 -15.84
CA ALA A 21 8.94 -13.60 -15.74
C ALA A 21 10.08 -12.92 -14.99
N GLN A 22 10.58 -11.83 -15.55
CA GLN A 22 11.61 -11.08 -14.87
C GLN A 22 10.91 -10.47 -13.65
N ASP A 23 11.00 -11.12 -12.48
CA ASP A 23 10.34 -10.71 -11.25
C ASP A 23 10.41 -9.18 -11.13
N TRP A 24 9.26 -8.51 -11.02
CA TRP A 24 9.22 -7.06 -10.96
C TRP A 24 9.88 -6.64 -9.66
N ARG A 25 11.17 -6.25 -9.78
CA ARG A 25 12.06 -6.04 -8.64
C ARG A 25 11.49 -5.11 -7.55
N PRO A 26 10.78 -4.02 -7.87
CA PRO A 26 10.08 -3.24 -6.85
C PRO A 26 9.11 -4.09 -6.00
N GLY A 27 8.28 -4.92 -6.63
CA GLY A 27 7.34 -5.81 -5.94
C GLY A 27 8.01 -6.78 -4.96
N PHE A 28 9.20 -7.28 -5.30
CA PHE A 28 9.98 -8.17 -4.42
C PHE A 28 10.38 -7.49 -3.09
N TYR A 29 10.92 -6.27 -3.14
CA TYR A 29 11.32 -5.53 -1.94
C TYR A 29 10.11 -5.05 -1.15
N MET A 30 9.04 -4.65 -1.83
CA MET A 30 7.76 -4.38 -1.17
C MET A 30 7.30 -5.59 -0.38
N LYS A 31 7.28 -6.79 -0.99
CA LYS A 31 6.84 -8.00 -0.29
C LYS A 31 7.67 -8.26 0.97
N GLN A 32 8.99 -8.14 0.90
CA GLN A 32 9.84 -8.32 2.07
C GLN A 32 9.51 -7.36 3.21
N ALA A 33 9.45 -6.05 2.90
CA ALA A 33 9.14 -5.03 3.89
C ALA A 33 7.78 -5.26 4.57
N LEU A 34 6.80 -5.69 3.76
CA LEU A 34 5.48 -6.06 4.21
C LEU A 34 5.52 -7.30 5.11
N ASP A 35 6.10 -8.40 4.66
CA ASP A 35 6.19 -9.66 5.43
C ASP A 35 6.84 -9.42 6.80
N ILE A 36 7.91 -8.62 6.84
CA ILE A 36 8.63 -8.25 8.08
C ILE A 36 7.74 -7.42 9.00
N THR A 37 7.14 -6.34 8.48
CA THR A 37 6.32 -5.42 9.28
C THR A 37 5.06 -6.11 9.82
N LEU A 38 4.43 -6.94 8.99
CA LEU A 38 3.20 -7.64 9.32
C LEU A 38 3.43 -8.83 10.24
N ALA A 39 4.57 -9.52 10.15
CA ALA A 39 4.95 -10.51 11.14
C ALA A 39 5.07 -9.89 12.54
N LYS A 40 5.67 -8.70 12.66
CA LYS A 40 5.76 -7.97 13.94
C LYS A 40 4.36 -7.58 14.46
N ALA A 41 3.52 -7.00 13.60
CA ALA A 41 2.16 -6.63 13.96
C ALA A 41 1.32 -7.85 14.37
N SER A 42 1.45 -8.98 13.66
CA SER A 42 0.76 -10.24 13.99
C SER A 42 1.20 -10.80 15.35
N ILE A 43 2.50 -10.78 15.65
CA ILE A 43 3.00 -11.19 16.97
C ILE A 43 2.44 -10.28 18.06
N PHE A 44 2.38 -8.96 17.81
CA PHE A 44 1.83 -8.00 18.75
C PHE A 44 0.33 -8.21 18.98
N GLU A 45 -0.45 -8.41 17.92
CA GLU A 45 -1.88 -8.77 17.98
C GLU A 45 -2.08 -10.04 18.81
N MET A 46 -1.36 -11.12 18.51
CA MET A 46 -1.50 -12.42 19.22
C MET A 46 -1.14 -12.34 20.71
N ALA A 47 -0.30 -11.38 21.10
CA ALA A 47 0.18 -11.20 22.46
C ALA A 47 -0.59 -10.13 23.25
N SER A 48 -1.59 -9.47 22.65
CA SER A 48 -2.30 -8.34 23.23
C SER A 48 -3.79 -8.33 22.85
N ASP A 49 -4.51 -7.29 23.25
CA ASP A 49 -5.89 -7.04 22.84
C ASP A 49 -5.99 -6.02 21.69
N TYR A 50 -4.88 -5.74 20.98
CA TYR A 50 -4.82 -4.75 19.90
C TYR A 50 -5.08 -5.39 18.55
N GLY A 51 -5.66 -4.61 17.64
CA GLY A 51 -5.81 -4.97 16.23
C GLY A 51 -5.61 -3.75 15.33
N TYR A 52 -5.76 -3.92 14.03
CA TYR A 52 -5.65 -2.86 13.03
C TYR A 52 -6.83 -1.87 13.13
N THR A 53 -6.54 -0.57 13.02
CA THR A 53 -7.57 0.47 13.05
C THR A 53 -8.54 0.39 11.87
N ASP A 54 -9.72 1.00 12.00
CA ASP A 54 -10.58 1.26 10.84
C ASP A 54 -9.93 2.32 9.92
N GLY A 55 -10.28 2.29 8.64
CA GLY A 55 -9.70 3.15 7.62
C GLY A 55 -8.25 2.78 7.32
N ILE A 56 -7.43 3.75 6.92
CA ILE A 56 -6.00 3.53 6.62
C ILE A 56 -5.28 3.03 7.89
N CYS A 57 -4.84 1.77 7.86
CA CYS A 57 -4.20 1.09 8.97
C CYS A 57 -2.80 0.54 8.62
N PHE A 58 -2.42 0.64 7.35
CA PHE A 58 -1.15 0.17 6.83
C PHE A 58 -0.69 1.10 5.71
N MET A 59 0.60 1.39 5.62
CA MET A 59 1.17 2.22 4.57
C MET A 59 2.56 1.71 4.17
N GLY A 60 2.93 1.92 2.91
CA GLY A 60 4.24 1.55 2.36
C GLY A 60 4.79 2.63 1.41
N VAL A 61 6.12 2.71 1.36
CA VAL A 61 6.86 3.76 0.66
C VAL A 61 8.24 3.23 0.25
N TYR A 62 8.79 3.74 -0.85
CA TYR A 62 10.22 3.62 -1.13
C TYR A 62 10.92 4.90 -0.68
N LEU A 63 11.96 4.80 0.15
CA LEU A 63 12.74 5.94 0.65
C LEU A 63 14.20 5.77 0.28
N ASP A 64 14.82 6.87 -0.15
CA ASP A 64 16.28 6.96 -0.18
C ASP A 64 16.82 7.09 1.26
N GLU A 65 18.07 6.66 1.47
CA GLU A 65 18.72 6.80 2.78
C GLU A 65 18.74 8.26 3.25
N GLY A 66 18.26 8.50 4.46
CA GLY A 66 18.20 9.82 5.09
C GLY A 66 16.87 10.56 4.88
N GLU A 67 15.99 10.07 4.00
CA GLU A 67 14.69 10.68 3.72
C GLU A 67 13.60 10.27 4.74
N ASP A 68 12.53 11.06 4.80
CA ASP A 68 11.35 10.77 5.63
C ASP A 68 10.03 11.03 4.89
N VAL A 69 8.97 10.37 5.34
CA VAL A 69 7.61 10.60 4.87
C VAL A 69 6.67 10.78 6.06
N GLY A 70 5.75 11.74 5.94
CA GLY A 70 4.75 12.06 6.95
C GLY A 70 3.35 11.62 6.55
N TRP A 71 2.53 11.29 7.55
CA TRP A 71 1.10 11.04 7.39
C TRP A 71 0.30 11.75 8.48
N GLY A 72 -0.82 12.36 8.10
CA GLY A 72 -1.75 13.01 9.02
C GLY A 72 -2.73 12.00 9.64
N ALA A 73 -2.36 11.40 10.77
CA ALA A 73 -3.18 10.45 11.50
C ALA A 73 -4.28 11.17 12.30
N ARG A 74 -5.55 10.82 12.08
CA ARG A 74 -6.64 11.28 12.95
C ARG A 74 -6.75 10.37 14.17
N LEU A 75 -6.39 10.89 15.35
CA LEU A 75 -6.36 10.12 16.58
C LEU A 75 -7.34 10.68 17.61
N GLU A 76 -7.91 9.79 18.43
CA GLU A 76 -8.85 10.12 19.50
C GLU A 76 -8.14 10.33 20.83
N GLY A 77 -8.44 11.43 21.52
CA GLY A 77 -7.86 11.72 22.83
C GLY A 77 -8.24 10.66 23.87
N GLY A 78 -7.25 10.16 24.61
CA GLY A 78 -7.42 9.14 25.64
C GLY A 78 -7.49 7.70 25.12
N ARG A 79 -7.33 7.48 23.81
CA ARG A 79 -7.16 6.16 23.21
C ARG A 79 -5.67 5.90 22.96
N GLU A 80 -5.18 4.72 23.31
CA GLU A 80 -3.80 4.32 22.98
C GLU A 80 -3.74 3.71 21.57
N TYR A 81 -2.73 4.12 20.82
CA TYR A 81 -2.38 3.61 19.50
C TYR A 81 -0.97 3.04 19.53
N VAL A 82 -0.73 2.03 18.70
CA VAL A 82 0.59 1.43 18.50
C VAL A 82 0.95 1.50 17.03
N PHE A 83 2.10 2.08 16.75
CA PHE A 83 2.67 2.18 15.42
C PHE A 83 3.85 1.21 15.34
N ILE A 84 3.83 0.32 14.35
CA ILE A 84 4.87 -0.70 14.16
C ILE A 84 5.39 -0.56 12.74
N GLY A 85 6.70 -0.42 12.59
CA GLY A 85 7.35 -0.29 11.30
C GLY A 85 8.39 -1.37 10.98
N GLY A 86 8.88 -1.29 9.75
CA GLY A 86 9.96 -2.11 9.23
C GLY A 86 10.28 -1.70 7.80
N GLY A 87 11.26 -2.39 7.24
CA GLY A 87 11.60 -2.28 5.82
C GLY A 87 12.06 -3.62 5.28
N ASP A 88 12.48 -3.62 4.02
CA ASP A 88 13.10 -4.79 3.38
C ASP A 88 14.43 -5.18 4.06
N ASP A 89 15.02 -6.30 3.63
CA ASP A 89 16.23 -6.86 4.23
C ASP A 89 17.46 -5.91 4.15
N ASP A 90 17.41 -4.87 3.32
CA ASP A 90 18.49 -3.88 3.21
C ASP A 90 18.38 -2.80 4.32
N VAL A 91 17.24 -2.67 5.02
CA VAL A 91 17.05 -1.66 6.07
C VAL A 91 17.75 -2.04 7.38
N THR A 92 18.65 -1.17 7.84
CA THR A 92 19.39 -1.34 9.10
C THR A 92 18.92 -0.42 10.22
N ASP A 93 18.36 0.76 9.89
CA ASP A 93 17.89 1.75 10.87
C ASP A 93 16.70 2.56 10.33
N ILE A 94 15.55 2.46 11.00
CA ILE A 94 14.32 3.18 10.64
C ILE A 94 13.54 3.58 11.89
N ASP A 95 13.17 4.86 12.02
CA ASP A 95 12.39 5.35 13.16
C ASP A 95 10.96 5.71 12.75
N ILE A 96 10.06 5.62 13.75
CA ILE A 96 8.76 6.29 13.72
C ILE A 96 8.77 7.44 14.72
N LYS A 97 8.23 8.60 14.34
CA LYS A 97 8.05 9.77 15.21
C LYS A 97 6.63 10.29 15.12
N ILE A 98 6.07 10.72 16.24
CA ILE A 98 4.76 11.34 16.31
C ILE A 98 4.96 12.81 16.70
N LEU A 99 4.44 13.71 15.89
CA LEU A 99 4.55 15.14 16.08
C LEU A 99 3.19 15.81 16.25
N ASP A 100 3.17 16.91 16.99
CA ASP A 100 2.03 17.82 17.03
C ASP A 100 1.96 18.73 15.79
N ASP A 101 0.88 19.52 15.69
CA ASP A 101 0.66 20.49 14.59
C ASP A 101 1.74 21.58 14.48
N TYR A 102 2.58 21.74 15.51
CA TYR A 102 3.69 22.71 15.53
C TYR A 102 5.03 22.06 15.16
N GLY A 103 5.05 20.75 14.88
CA GLY A 103 6.26 19.99 14.57
C GLY A 103 7.08 19.62 15.80
N ASN A 104 6.51 19.68 17.01
CA ASN A 104 7.19 19.17 18.20
C ASN A 104 7.03 17.66 18.28
N VAL A 105 8.12 16.94 18.52
CA VAL A 105 8.10 15.50 18.79
C VAL A 105 7.37 15.25 20.11
N LEU A 106 6.35 14.39 20.06
CA LEU A 106 5.55 13.96 21.20
C LEU A 106 5.99 12.58 21.70
N GLU A 107 6.37 11.70 20.77
CA GLU A 107 6.89 10.36 21.02
C GLU A 107 7.71 9.92 19.80
N GLU A 108 8.75 9.11 20.03
CA GLU A 108 9.61 8.58 18.95
C GLU A 108 10.22 7.25 19.34
N ASP A 109 10.46 6.39 18.35
CA ASP A 109 11.47 5.36 18.47
C ASP A 109 12.85 6.02 18.35
N VAL A 110 13.82 5.54 19.13
CA VAL A 110 15.18 6.11 19.24
C VAL A 110 16.25 5.03 19.18
N LEU A 111 15.86 3.79 18.88
CA LEU A 111 16.78 2.68 18.76
C LEU A 111 17.34 2.66 17.35
N ASP A 112 18.66 2.56 17.23
CA ASP A 112 19.36 2.39 15.95
C ASP A 112 19.13 0.96 15.41
N ASP A 113 17.88 0.61 15.07
CA ASP A 113 17.46 -0.69 14.56
C ASP A 113 16.32 -0.61 13.52
N ASN A 114 15.96 -1.75 12.94
CA ASN A 114 14.92 -1.83 11.90
C ASN A 114 13.54 -2.26 12.43
N ASN A 115 13.27 -2.07 13.72
CA ASN A 115 12.07 -2.52 14.44
C ASN A 115 11.38 -1.41 15.24
N PRO A 116 11.07 -0.24 14.62
CA PRO A 116 10.47 0.85 15.36
C PRO A 116 9.08 0.49 15.87
N VAL A 117 8.87 0.70 17.17
CA VAL A 117 7.56 0.52 17.81
C VAL A 117 7.26 1.71 18.72
N VAL A 118 6.27 2.50 18.33
CA VAL A 118 5.84 3.68 19.09
C VAL A 118 4.45 3.45 19.68
N LYS A 119 4.31 3.62 20.99
CA LYS A 119 3.01 3.64 21.68
C LYS A 119 2.64 5.06 22.03
N PHE A 120 1.43 5.48 21.69
CA PHE A 120 1.01 6.86 21.88
C PHE A 120 -0.46 6.98 22.26
N MET A 121 -0.71 7.70 23.34
CA MET A 121 -2.05 8.06 23.80
C MET A 121 -2.20 9.59 23.76
N PRO A 122 -2.78 10.16 22.69
CA PRO A 122 -2.97 11.60 22.60
C PRO A 122 -3.87 12.11 23.73
N LYS A 123 -3.57 13.30 24.24
CA LYS A 123 -4.38 13.96 25.27
C LYS A 123 -5.65 14.61 24.72
N LYS A 124 -5.70 14.85 23.41
CA LYS A 124 -6.81 15.52 22.72
C LYS A 124 -7.05 14.81 21.39
N SER A 125 -8.29 14.75 20.95
CA SER A 125 -8.57 14.30 19.59
C SER A 125 -8.08 15.33 18.58
N GLY A 126 -7.51 14.88 17.47
CA GLY A 126 -6.95 15.76 16.45
C GLY A 126 -6.18 15.00 15.37
N THR A 127 -5.62 15.75 14.45
CA THR A 127 -4.65 15.21 13.49
C THR A 127 -3.26 15.28 14.13
N TYR A 128 -2.49 14.23 13.99
CA TYR A 128 -1.08 14.14 14.43
C TYR A 128 -0.23 13.76 13.23
N ASN A 129 0.97 14.30 13.12
CA ASN A 129 1.88 13.94 12.04
C ASN A 129 2.70 12.73 12.48
N VAL A 130 2.50 11.59 11.83
CA VAL A 130 3.31 10.38 12.02
C VAL A 130 4.35 10.34 10.92
N ARG A 131 5.62 10.39 11.28
CA ARG A 131 6.74 10.31 10.35
C ARG A 131 7.43 8.96 10.43
N LEU A 132 7.75 8.41 9.28
CA LEU A 132 8.65 7.26 9.11
C LEU A 132 9.93 7.77 8.45
N LYS A 133 11.09 7.48 9.03
CA LYS A 133 12.38 7.96 8.54
C LYS A 133 13.36 6.82 8.37
N LEU A 134 13.91 6.67 7.17
CA LEU A 134 14.98 5.72 6.89
C LEU A 134 16.33 6.38 7.21
N TYR A 135 17.01 5.97 8.27
CA TYR A 135 18.32 6.56 8.64
C TYR A 135 19.47 5.86 7.95
N SER A 136 19.42 4.54 7.82
CA SER A 136 20.44 3.78 7.11
C SER A 136 19.92 2.50 6.47
N CYS A 137 20.49 2.16 5.33
CA CYS A 137 20.32 0.88 4.66
C CYS A 137 21.61 0.43 3.96
N ASP A 138 21.73 -0.86 3.66
CA ASP A 138 22.85 -1.41 2.88
C ASP A 138 22.75 -1.07 1.37
N ALA A 139 21.63 -0.49 0.94
CA ALA A 139 21.36 0.01 -0.41
C ALA A 139 21.38 1.55 -0.48
N ALA A 140 21.03 2.12 -1.64
CA ALA A 140 20.84 3.58 -1.77
C ALA A 140 19.49 4.06 -1.20
N GLY A 141 18.53 3.14 -1.13
CA GLY A 141 17.19 3.32 -0.63
C GLY A 141 16.50 1.96 -0.55
N SER A 142 15.40 1.91 0.20
CA SER A 142 14.69 0.68 0.56
C SER A 142 13.18 0.90 0.62
N PHE A 143 12.43 -0.17 0.43
CA PHE A 143 11.01 -0.16 0.71
C PHE A 143 10.78 -0.28 2.22
N CYS A 144 9.94 0.61 2.75
CA CYS A 144 9.60 0.73 4.15
C CYS A 144 8.09 0.66 4.33
N ALA A 145 7.64 0.18 5.49
CA ALA A 145 6.23 0.08 5.80
C ALA A 145 5.94 0.39 7.28
N MET A 146 4.71 0.81 7.54
CA MET A 146 4.19 0.91 8.91
C MET A 146 2.73 0.51 9.02
N THR A 147 2.35 0.07 10.21
CA THR A 147 0.98 -0.22 10.62
C THR A 147 0.57 0.69 11.77
N ILE A 148 -0.74 0.90 11.91
CA ILE A 148 -1.34 1.50 13.10
C ILE A 148 -2.38 0.55 13.69
N MET A 149 -2.27 0.34 15.00
CA MET A 149 -3.10 -0.56 15.76
C MET A 149 -3.73 0.16 16.96
N GLN A 150 -4.88 -0.32 17.42
CA GLN A 150 -5.55 0.17 18.64
C GLN A 150 -6.22 -1.00 19.38
N GLU A 151 -6.50 -0.80 20.67
CA GLU A 151 -7.18 -1.79 21.51
C GLU A 151 -8.58 -2.15 20.96
N HIS A 152 -8.89 -3.45 20.95
CA HIS A 152 -10.15 -4.05 20.53
C HIS A 152 -10.60 -3.71 19.10
N ALA A 153 -9.64 -3.56 18.19
CA ALA A 153 -9.90 -3.26 16.80
C ALA A 153 -9.98 -4.52 15.93
N ASN A 154 -9.69 -4.39 14.64
CA ASN A 154 -9.89 -5.45 13.68
C ASN A 154 -8.73 -6.45 13.71
N SER A 155 -9.08 -7.73 13.72
CA SER A 155 -8.13 -8.81 13.43
C SER A 155 -8.13 -9.06 11.93
N VAL A 156 -6.96 -9.05 11.31
CA VAL A 156 -6.80 -9.30 9.87
C VAL A 156 -5.95 -10.55 9.69
N PRO A 157 -6.49 -11.63 9.10
CA PRO A 157 -5.69 -12.80 8.80
C PRO A 157 -4.51 -12.45 7.89
N VAL A 158 -3.30 -12.91 8.24
CA VAL A 158 -2.09 -12.69 7.43
C VAL A 158 -2.30 -13.12 5.97
N SER A 159 -3.03 -14.20 5.73
CA SER A 159 -3.36 -14.67 4.38
C SER A 159 -4.22 -13.69 3.57
N SER A 160 -5.14 -12.97 4.23
CA SER A 160 -5.98 -11.97 3.56
C SER A 160 -5.14 -10.80 3.04
N LEU A 161 -4.12 -10.41 3.82
CA LEU A 161 -3.19 -9.35 3.46
C LEU A 161 -2.19 -9.81 2.40
N ASP A 162 -1.61 -11.00 2.55
CA ASP A 162 -0.71 -11.61 1.57
C ASP A 162 -1.40 -11.74 0.19
N ASN A 163 -2.66 -12.21 0.14
CA ASN A 163 -3.43 -12.30 -1.11
C ASN A 163 -3.63 -10.94 -1.80
N ALA A 164 -4.01 -9.90 -1.04
CA ALA A 164 -4.23 -8.56 -1.59
C ALA A 164 -2.91 -7.95 -2.11
N VAL A 165 -1.81 -8.17 -1.39
CA VAL A 165 -0.47 -7.70 -1.74
C VAL A 165 0.06 -8.40 -2.99
N GLU A 166 -0.04 -9.73 -3.06
CA GLU A 166 0.34 -10.53 -4.22
C GLU A 166 -0.46 -10.13 -5.47
N THR A 167 -1.73 -9.77 -5.30
CA THR A 167 -2.57 -9.26 -6.39
C THR A 167 -2.03 -7.95 -6.95
N VAL A 168 -1.65 -7.00 -6.09
CA VAL A 168 -1.04 -5.73 -6.51
C VAL A 168 0.32 -5.96 -7.16
N ILE A 169 1.16 -6.85 -6.62
CA ILE A 169 2.47 -7.21 -7.20
C ILE A 169 2.28 -7.80 -8.60
N GLY A 170 1.41 -8.80 -8.75
CA GLY A 170 1.16 -9.45 -10.03
C GLY A 170 0.58 -8.49 -11.08
N TYR A 171 -0.22 -7.52 -10.66
CA TYR A 171 -0.67 -6.46 -11.57
C TYR A 171 0.46 -5.52 -11.97
N GLY A 172 1.32 -5.12 -11.02
CA GLY A 172 2.52 -4.33 -11.30
C GLY A 172 3.46 -5.05 -12.29
N GLU A 173 3.67 -6.35 -12.12
CA GLU A 173 4.40 -7.20 -13.07
C GLU A 173 3.78 -7.17 -14.47
N TYR A 174 2.47 -7.42 -14.56
CA TYR A 174 1.73 -7.42 -15.82
C TYR A 174 1.83 -6.09 -16.56
N VAL A 175 1.72 -4.98 -15.83
CA VAL A 175 1.86 -3.63 -16.38
C VAL A 175 3.31 -3.38 -16.81
N ASN A 176 4.29 -3.78 -16.00
CA ASN A 176 5.71 -3.58 -16.25
C ASN A 176 6.20 -4.25 -17.55
N GLU A 177 5.55 -5.34 -17.99
CA GLU A 177 5.81 -5.96 -19.29
C GLU A 177 5.45 -5.06 -20.49
N GLN A 178 4.53 -4.11 -20.29
CA GLN A 178 4.03 -3.21 -21.35
C GLN A 178 4.67 -1.82 -21.26
N TYR A 179 4.76 -1.30 -20.04
CA TYR A 179 5.30 0.01 -19.71
C TYR A 179 6.15 -0.15 -18.45
N PRO A 180 7.45 0.17 -18.46
CA PRO A 180 8.25 0.13 -17.25
C PRO A 180 7.55 0.93 -16.16
N VAL A 181 7.33 0.33 -14.99
CA VAL A 181 6.71 1.03 -13.85
C VAL A 181 7.53 0.83 -12.59
N LYS A 182 7.47 1.84 -11.74
CA LYS A 182 8.01 1.85 -10.39
C LYS A 182 6.92 2.29 -9.41
N PHE A 183 7.19 2.11 -8.12
CA PHE A 183 6.39 2.80 -7.12
C PHE A 183 6.54 4.31 -7.26
N HIS A 184 5.47 5.02 -6.96
CA HIS A 184 5.52 6.47 -6.84
C HIS A 184 6.56 6.91 -5.80
N ASP A 185 7.42 7.85 -6.17
CA ASP A 185 8.64 8.21 -5.43
C ASP A 185 8.86 9.73 -5.31
N ILE A 186 7.81 10.54 -5.44
CA ILE A 186 7.91 11.96 -5.09
C ILE A 186 8.17 12.11 -3.58
N GLU A 187 9.03 13.06 -3.23
CA GLU A 187 9.41 13.36 -1.84
C GLU A 187 8.18 13.50 -0.94
N ASN A 188 8.23 12.88 0.25
CA ASN A 188 7.16 12.91 1.24
C ASN A 188 5.79 12.43 0.69
N GLN A 189 5.79 11.42 -0.19
CA GLN A 189 4.58 10.72 -0.65
C GLN A 189 4.63 9.23 -0.31
N TRP A 190 3.51 8.70 0.17
CA TRP A 190 3.29 7.27 0.30
C TRP A 190 2.82 6.69 -1.04
N CYS A 191 3.19 5.46 -1.35
CA CYS A 191 2.81 4.79 -2.60
C CYS A 191 1.92 3.56 -2.39
N LEU A 192 1.71 3.15 -1.14
CA LEU A 192 0.90 1.99 -0.78
C LEU A 192 0.08 2.31 0.47
N PHE A 193 -1.21 1.94 0.45
CA PHE A 193 -2.15 2.18 1.54
C PHE A 193 -3.01 0.94 1.74
N GLY A 194 -2.97 0.34 2.92
CA GLY A 194 -3.93 -0.68 3.35
C GLY A 194 -4.98 -0.06 4.26
N ALA A 195 -6.24 -0.33 3.95
CA ALA A 195 -7.38 0.17 4.70
C ALA A 195 -8.40 -0.92 5.02
N ILE A 196 -8.98 -0.87 6.21
CA ILE A 196 -10.11 -1.72 6.59
C ILE A 196 -11.39 -0.92 6.43
N ILE A 197 -12.22 -1.34 5.49
CA ILE A 197 -13.40 -0.59 5.05
C ILE A 197 -14.63 -1.50 5.14
N ALA A 198 -15.70 -1.01 5.76
CA ALA A 198 -16.98 -1.71 5.80
C ALA A 198 -17.66 -1.69 4.42
N SER A 199 -18.46 -2.71 4.11
CA SER A 199 -19.26 -2.72 2.89
C SER A 199 -20.15 -1.48 2.77
N GLY A 200 -20.07 -0.80 1.62
CA GLY A 200 -20.74 0.46 1.32
C GLY A 200 -19.97 1.73 1.73
N ASP A 201 -18.94 1.59 2.57
CA ASP A 201 -18.09 2.70 3.02
C ASP A 201 -16.88 2.89 2.09
N TYR A 202 -16.12 3.95 2.33
CA TYR A 202 -14.95 4.32 1.53
C TYR A 202 -13.89 5.01 2.39
N GLU A 203 -12.66 4.99 1.89
CA GLU A 203 -11.57 5.82 2.37
C GLU A 203 -11.13 6.79 1.27
N THR A 204 -10.55 7.91 1.67
CA THR A 204 -9.98 8.89 0.74
C THR A 204 -8.60 9.30 1.20
N ILE A 205 -7.62 8.92 0.41
CA ILE A 205 -6.24 9.37 0.53
C ILE A 205 -6.19 10.77 -0.07
N THR A 206 -5.73 11.74 0.72
CA THR A 206 -5.67 13.16 0.34
C THR A 206 -4.25 13.66 0.32
N ASN A 207 -4.02 14.83 -0.28
CA ASN A 207 -2.71 15.47 -0.37
C ASN A 207 -1.71 14.63 -1.19
N LEU A 208 -2.19 13.88 -2.19
CA LEU A 208 -1.33 13.12 -3.08
C LEU A 208 -0.72 14.07 -4.11
N ASP A 209 0.60 14.27 -4.04
CA ASP A 209 1.34 14.90 -5.13
C ASP A 209 1.69 13.81 -6.14
N LEU A 210 1.07 13.86 -7.32
CA LEU A 210 1.32 12.92 -8.40
C LEU A 210 2.12 13.58 -9.54
N GLY A 211 2.81 14.70 -9.30
CA GLY A 211 3.66 15.31 -10.32
C GLY A 211 2.98 15.58 -11.67
N PHE A 212 3.72 15.36 -12.76
CA PHE A 212 3.30 15.63 -14.14
C PHE A 212 3.69 14.48 -15.07
N GLU A 213 3.17 13.29 -14.79
CA GLU A 213 3.57 12.05 -15.44
C GLU A 213 2.39 11.06 -15.56
N ASP A 214 2.66 9.87 -16.10
CA ASP A 214 1.65 8.82 -16.27
C ASP A 214 1.65 7.93 -15.03
N HIS A 215 0.44 7.73 -14.47
CA HIS A 215 0.25 6.90 -13.28
C HIS A 215 -0.67 5.74 -13.54
N ILE A 216 -0.42 4.67 -12.79
CA ILE A 216 -1.33 3.54 -12.65
C ILE A 216 -1.70 3.45 -11.17
N LEU A 217 -2.99 3.62 -10.90
CA LEU A 217 -3.58 3.56 -9.57
C LEU A 217 -4.37 2.27 -9.53
N ILE A 218 -4.10 1.42 -8.56
CA ILE A 218 -4.76 0.13 -8.43
C ILE A 218 -5.17 -0.11 -6.99
N ALA A 219 -6.30 -0.79 -6.79
CA ALA A 219 -6.59 -1.43 -5.52
C ALA A 219 -6.84 -2.92 -5.68
N ALA A 220 -6.65 -3.68 -4.60
CA ALA A 220 -7.04 -5.07 -4.49
C ALA A 220 -7.58 -5.34 -3.09
N GLY A 221 -8.69 -6.08 -2.98
CA GLY A 221 -9.23 -6.51 -1.70
C GLY A 221 -8.76 -7.87 -1.23
N ASP A 222 -9.10 -8.17 0.02
CA ASP A 222 -9.05 -9.52 0.56
C ASP A 222 -10.14 -10.45 -0.03
N ASP A 223 -10.12 -11.71 0.39
CA ASP A 223 -11.07 -12.75 -0.05
C ASP A 223 -12.55 -12.44 0.32
N ASN A 224 -12.82 -11.43 1.15
CA ASN A 224 -14.19 -11.03 1.49
C ASN A 224 -14.77 -10.02 0.49
N LEU A 225 -13.92 -9.34 -0.29
CA LEU A 225 -14.31 -8.31 -1.23
C LEU A 225 -14.87 -8.92 -2.52
N ASN A 226 -16.06 -8.50 -2.94
CA ASN A 226 -16.65 -8.88 -4.22
C ASN A 226 -16.52 -7.77 -5.27
N ASP A 227 -16.55 -6.51 -4.82
CA ASP A 227 -16.65 -5.33 -5.67
C ASP A 227 -16.00 -4.12 -4.97
N ALA A 228 -15.05 -3.46 -5.62
CA ALA A 228 -14.47 -2.21 -5.18
C ALA A 228 -14.43 -1.19 -6.32
N ASP A 229 -14.70 0.06 -5.95
CA ASP A 229 -14.59 1.19 -6.88
C ASP A 229 -13.36 2.04 -6.53
N LEU A 230 -12.65 2.49 -7.55
CA LEU A 230 -11.54 3.44 -7.42
C LEU A 230 -11.89 4.75 -8.11
N PHE A 231 -11.56 5.89 -7.48
CA PHE A 231 -11.78 7.21 -8.05
C PHE A 231 -10.55 8.09 -7.85
N LEU A 232 -10.02 8.65 -8.93
CA LEU A 232 -9.06 9.74 -8.89
C LEU A 232 -9.82 11.07 -8.99
N MET A 233 -9.52 11.99 -8.07
CA MET A 233 -10.16 13.30 -7.99
C MET A 233 -9.14 14.42 -7.86
N ASP A 234 -9.52 15.63 -8.27
CA ASP A 234 -8.78 16.85 -7.96
C ASP A 234 -9.11 17.39 -6.55
N ASP A 235 -8.42 18.47 -6.15
CA ASP A 235 -8.65 19.14 -4.87
C ASP A 235 -10.08 19.66 -4.66
N ASN A 236 -10.80 19.94 -5.75
CA ASN A 236 -12.17 20.45 -5.72
C ASN A 236 -13.22 19.31 -5.72
N ASP A 237 -12.79 18.07 -5.50
CA ASP A 237 -13.63 16.86 -5.52
C ASP A 237 -14.24 16.55 -6.91
N ASN A 238 -13.66 17.09 -7.99
CA ASN A 238 -14.03 16.67 -9.33
C ASN A 238 -13.39 15.32 -9.63
N ILE A 239 -14.21 14.34 -10.03
CA ILE A 239 -13.72 13.04 -10.50
C ILE A 239 -13.02 13.25 -11.85
N LEU A 240 -11.75 12.89 -11.91
CA LEU A 240 -10.91 12.95 -13.10
C LEU A 240 -10.97 11.64 -13.88
N GLU A 241 -10.92 10.52 -13.15
CA GLU A 241 -11.01 9.17 -13.70
C GLU A 241 -11.53 8.20 -12.63
N LYS A 242 -12.12 7.08 -13.06
CA LYS A 242 -12.66 6.08 -12.13
C LYS A 242 -12.75 4.69 -12.75
N ASP A 243 -12.73 3.70 -11.88
CA ASP A 243 -13.11 2.32 -12.17
C ASP A 243 -14.28 1.98 -11.24
N VAL A 244 -15.41 1.57 -11.84
CA VAL A 244 -16.66 1.22 -11.14
C VAL A 244 -17.23 -0.09 -11.69
N GLU A 245 -16.36 -0.87 -12.33
CA GLU A 245 -16.68 -2.17 -12.86
C GLU A 245 -16.83 -3.15 -11.70
N LYS A 246 -17.70 -4.15 -11.88
CA LYS A 246 -17.95 -5.14 -10.83
C LYS A 246 -16.76 -6.10 -10.72
N ASP A 247 -15.76 -5.72 -9.95
CA ASP A 247 -14.58 -6.52 -9.65
C ASP A 247 -13.86 -6.08 -8.36
N ALA A 248 -12.97 -6.93 -7.87
CA ALA A 248 -12.24 -6.69 -6.63
C ALA A 248 -10.87 -6.03 -6.85
N ILE A 249 -10.52 -5.66 -8.10
CA ILE A 249 -9.21 -5.18 -8.51
C ILE A 249 -9.34 -3.96 -9.44
N PRO A 250 -9.98 -2.87 -8.99
CA PRO A 250 -10.18 -1.69 -9.82
C PRO A 250 -8.84 -1.02 -10.13
N ALA A 251 -8.66 -0.59 -11.37
CA ALA A 251 -7.43 0.05 -11.83
C ALA A 251 -7.67 1.21 -12.79
N ILE A 252 -6.97 2.31 -12.53
CA ILE A 252 -7.02 3.55 -13.30
C ILE A 252 -5.64 3.83 -13.89
N ARG A 253 -5.59 4.23 -15.16
CA ARG A 253 -4.40 4.87 -15.75
C ARG A 253 -4.71 6.31 -16.06
N TYR A 254 -3.88 7.24 -15.60
CA TYR A 254 -4.14 8.67 -15.78
C TYR A 254 -2.84 9.49 -15.90
N THR A 255 -2.82 10.43 -16.86
CA THR A 255 -1.74 11.41 -16.99
C THR A 255 -2.03 12.63 -16.13
N THR A 256 -1.23 12.86 -15.09
CA THR A 256 -1.39 14.01 -14.18
C THR A 256 -0.87 15.29 -14.84
N LYS A 257 -1.65 16.37 -14.70
CA LYS A 257 -1.38 17.67 -15.35
C LYS A 257 -1.87 18.81 -14.48
N GLY A 258 -1.02 19.79 -14.21
CA GLY A 258 -1.44 21.14 -13.86
C GLY A 258 -1.95 21.36 -12.43
N THR A 259 -2.01 20.32 -11.60
CA THR A 259 -2.38 20.40 -10.17
C THR A 259 -1.36 19.66 -9.32
N THR A 260 -1.10 20.17 -8.12
CA THR A 260 -0.09 19.62 -7.19
C THR A 260 -0.70 18.76 -6.09
N SER A 261 -2.02 18.54 -6.13
CA SER A 261 -2.68 17.73 -5.13
C SER A 261 -3.92 17.06 -5.69
N TYR A 262 -3.95 15.74 -5.47
CA TYR A 262 -4.98 14.82 -5.89
C TYR A 262 -5.55 14.09 -4.67
N LYS A 263 -6.71 13.49 -4.87
CA LYS A 263 -7.36 12.60 -3.91
C LYS A 263 -7.63 11.27 -4.58
N LEU A 264 -7.28 10.18 -3.89
CA LEU A 264 -7.59 8.82 -4.33
C LEU A 264 -8.60 8.23 -3.36
N LYS A 265 -9.79 7.95 -3.86
CA LYS A 265 -10.86 7.33 -3.08
C LYS A 265 -10.98 5.87 -3.48
N ILE A 266 -10.94 5.00 -2.48
CA ILE A 266 -11.21 3.57 -2.62
C ILE A 266 -12.49 3.25 -1.84
N LYS A 267 -13.43 2.58 -2.51
CA LYS A 267 -14.71 2.18 -1.92
C LYS A 267 -14.80 0.67 -1.88
N ASN A 268 -15.24 0.13 -0.74
CA ASN A 268 -15.73 -1.23 -0.66
C ASN A 268 -17.20 -1.22 -1.10
N GLU A 269 -17.49 -1.53 -2.37
CA GLU A 269 -18.85 -1.47 -2.91
C GLU A 269 -19.70 -2.64 -2.41
N ASP A 270 -19.15 -3.86 -2.45
CA ASP A 270 -19.81 -5.08 -1.98
C ASP A 270 -18.80 -6.06 -1.39
N SER A 271 -19.07 -6.54 -0.17
CA SER A 271 -18.23 -7.53 0.52
C SER A 271 -19.02 -8.27 1.60
N ASN A 272 -18.49 -9.42 2.02
CA ASN A 272 -19.04 -10.17 3.16
C ASN A 272 -18.54 -9.63 4.51
N GLY A 273 -18.86 -8.37 4.82
CA GLY A 273 -18.44 -7.69 6.06
C GLY A 273 -17.40 -6.61 5.82
N LYS A 274 -16.54 -6.33 6.81
CA LYS A 274 -15.38 -5.46 6.57
C LYS A 274 -14.36 -6.21 5.73
N SER A 275 -13.74 -5.51 4.78
CA SER A 275 -12.65 -6.02 3.96
C SER A 275 -11.41 -5.17 4.17
N LEU A 276 -10.25 -5.80 4.08
CA LEU A 276 -8.98 -5.13 3.82
C LEU A 276 -8.89 -4.81 2.33
N LEU A 277 -8.52 -3.57 1.99
CA LEU A 277 -8.21 -3.14 0.63
C LEU A 277 -6.81 -2.53 0.61
N ILE A 278 -5.96 -3.00 -0.29
CA ILE A 278 -4.62 -2.47 -0.57
C ILE A 278 -4.69 -1.63 -1.82
N THR A 279 -4.35 -0.34 -1.71
CA THR A 279 -4.29 0.62 -2.82
C THR A 279 -2.84 1.00 -3.08
N CYS A 280 -2.41 0.99 -4.34
CA CYS A 280 -1.05 1.31 -4.75
C CYS A 280 -1.03 2.37 -5.85
N VAL A 281 -0.02 3.24 -5.78
CA VAL A 281 0.28 4.28 -6.76
C VAL A 281 1.58 3.90 -7.46
N LEU A 282 1.47 3.61 -8.75
CA LEU A 282 2.59 3.33 -9.64
C LEU A 282 2.80 4.52 -10.59
N THR A 283 4.04 4.67 -11.03
CA THR A 283 4.48 5.69 -11.97
C THR A 283 5.25 5.03 -13.11
N GLU A 284 5.00 5.48 -14.35
CA GLU A 284 5.73 5.06 -15.56
C GLU A 284 7.09 5.76 -15.76
#